data_AF-A0A497NQM8-F1
#
_entry.id   AF-A0A497NQM8-F1
#
_cell.length_a   1.000
_cell.length_b   1.000
_cell.length_c   1.000
_cell.angle_alpha   90.00
_cell.angle_beta   90.00
_cell.angle_gamma   90.00
#
_symmetry.space_group_name_H-M   'P 1'
#
loop_
_entity.id
_entity.type
_entity.pdbx_description
1 polymer ?
#
loop_
_entity_poly.entity_id
_entity_poly.type
_entity_poly.pdbx_seq_one_letter_code
_entity_poly.pdbx_strand_id
1 'polypeptide(L)'
;MLKAQLLKYLWRVPSDRRLSLLLKRNRRVAKACGFRRETPSHGLFTQFRHRLGKDGCEKVFSLLLKQLLKDGTCKGEVVAVDSTAVKAYSQRSLDNKSGKATVKPAWEEAEEASF
;
A
#
# COMPACT_ATOMS: atom_id res chain seq x y z
N MET A 1 -1.04 -6.80 14.92
CA MET A 1 -1.80 -6.28 13.76
C MET A 1 -0.91 -5.97 12.56
N LEU A 2 0.17 -5.20 12.73
CA LEU A 2 1.04 -4.82 11.61
C LEU A 2 1.61 -6.01 10.82
N LYS A 3 2.11 -7.05 11.51
CA LYS A 3 2.59 -8.30 10.90
C LYS A 3 1.52 -8.99 10.03
N ALA A 4 0.25 -8.92 10.42
CA ALA A 4 -0.85 -9.50 9.65
C ALA A 4 -1.15 -8.69 8.37
N GLN A 5 -0.98 -7.38 8.41
CA GLN A 5 -1.11 -6.52 7.22
C GLN A 5 0.04 -6.76 6.24
N LEU A 6 1.27 -6.90 6.74
CA LEU A 6 2.42 -7.29 5.92
C LEU A 6 2.21 -8.67 5.30
N LEU A 7 1.77 -9.65 6.08
CA LEU A 7 1.42 -10.98 5.57
C LEU A 7 0.37 -10.90 4.45
N LYS A 8 -0.68 -10.09 4.64
CA LYS A 8 -1.72 -9.88 3.64
C LYS A 8 -1.12 -9.36 2.33
N TYR A 9 -0.20 -8.41 2.40
CA TYR A 9 0.48 -7.84 1.23
C TYR A 9 1.40 -8.85 0.55
N LEU A 10 2.31 -9.47 1.31
CA LEU A 10 3.30 -10.42 0.79
C LEU A 10 2.66 -11.65 0.16
N TRP A 11 1.58 -12.16 0.76
CA TRP A 11 0.87 -13.35 0.27
C TRP A 11 -0.31 -13.01 -0.65
N ARG A 12 -0.46 -11.74 -1.05
CA ARG A 12 -1.53 -11.25 -1.94
C ARG A 12 -2.93 -11.71 -1.50
N VAL A 13 -3.19 -11.70 -0.19
CA VAL A 13 -4.49 -12.12 0.36
C VAL A 13 -5.52 -11.04 0.01
N PRO A 14 -6.60 -11.37 -0.72
CA PRO A 14 -7.40 -10.37 -1.41
C PRO A 14 -8.35 -9.59 -0.50
N SER A 15 -8.64 -10.07 0.71
CA SER A 15 -9.53 -9.37 1.63
C SER A 15 -9.23 -9.65 3.10
N ASP A 16 -9.67 -8.74 3.97
CA ASP A 16 -9.54 -8.88 5.42
C ASP A 16 -10.33 -10.09 5.94
N ARG A 17 -11.45 -10.42 5.28
CA ARG A 17 -12.20 -11.65 5.58
C ARG A 17 -11.36 -12.89 5.29
N ARG A 18 -10.71 -12.96 4.12
CA ARG A 18 -9.80 -14.08 3.80
C ARG A 18 -8.59 -14.13 4.74
N LEU A 19 -8.03 -12.97 5.12
CA LEU A 19 -6.95 -12.91 6.11
C LEU A 19 -7.39 -13.48 7.46
N SER A 20 -8.58 -13.10 7.95
CA SER A 20 -9.11 -13.61 9.22
C SER A 20 -9.31 -15.13 9.18
N LEU A 21 -9.83 -15.68 8.07
CA LEU A 21 -9.98 -17.13 7.88
C LEU A 21 -8.63 -17.84 7.79
N LEU A 22 -7.67 -17.25 7.08
CA LEU A 22 -6.31 -17.79 6.95
C LEU A 22 -5.64 -17.92 8.31
N LEU A 23 -5.74 -16.87 9.15
CA LEU A 23 -5.18 -16.89 10.51
C LEU A 23 -5.90 -17.88 11.41
N LYS A 24 -7.22 -18.01 11.29
CA LYS A 24 -8.01 -19.01 12.04
C LYS A 24 -7.57 -20.44 11.69
N ARG A 25 -7.37 -20.73 10.41
CA ARG A 25 -7.00 -22.05 9.91
C ARG A 25 -5.54 -22.40 10.18
N ASN A 26 -4.63 -21.42 10.10
CA ASN A 26 -3.20 -21.64 10.25
C ASN A 26 -2.65 -21.03 11.54
N ARG A 27 -2.61 -21.84 12.60
CA ARG A 27 -2.12 -21.42 13.92
C ARG A 27 -0.65 -21.03 13.94
N ARG A 28 0.20 -21.61 13.07
CA ARG A 28 1.62 -21.22 12.97
C ARG A 28 1.74 -19.79 12.45
N VAL A 29 1.00 -19.46 11.40
CA VAL A 29 0.96 -18.12 10.81
C VAL A 29 0.31 -17.10 11.77
N ALA A 30 -0.75 -17.49 12.48
CA ALA A 30 -1.34 -16.67 13.53
C ALA A 30 -0.33 -16.34 14.63
N LYS A 31 0.41 -17.34 15.12
CA LYS A 31 1.45 -17.17 16.14
C LYS A 31 2.59 -16.28 15.64
N ALA A 32 3.02 -16.43 14.39
CA ALA A 32 4.02 -15.56 13.75
C ALA A 32 3.55 -14.09 13.67
N CYS A 33 2.24 -13.87 13.48
CA CYS A 33 1.62 -12.55 13.52
C CYS A 33 1.38 -12.00 14.94
N GLY A 34 1.70 -12.78 15.99
CA GLY A 34 1.52 -12.41 17.40
C GLY A 34 0.17 -12.84 18.01
N PHE A 35 -0.66 -13.59 17.29
CA PHE A 35 -1.97 -14.04 17.75
C PHE A 35 -1.86 -15.43 18.40
N ARG A 36 -1.74 -15.48 19.72
CA ARG A 36 -1.57 -16.74 20.48
C ARG A 36 -2.89 -17.42 20.83
N ARG A 37 -3.84 -16.67 21.39
CA ARG A 37 -5.13 -17.19 21.85
C ARG A 37 -6.19 -17.03 20.78
N GLU A 38 -6.46 -15.79 20.42
CA GLU A 38 -7.52 -15.41 19.48
C GLU A 38 -6.97 -14.72 18.25
N THR A 39 -7.62 -15.01 17.13
CA THR A 39 -7.36 -14.35 15.86
C THR A 39 -8.36 -13.21 15.67
N PRO A 40 -7.91 -12.03 15.24
CA PRO A 40 -8.81 -10.90 15.01
C PRO A 40 -9.89 -11.19 13.97
N SER A 41 -11.05 -10.57 14.18
CA SER A 41 -12.09 -10.48 13.16
C SER A 41 -11.67 -9.53 12.03
N HIS A 42 -12.33 -9.64 10.88
CA HIS A 42 -12.03 -8.79 9.73
C HIS A 42 -12.24 -7.29 10.03
N GLY A 43 -13.23 -6.93 10.84
CA GLY A 43 -13.51 -5.53 11.22
C GLY A 43 -12.37 -4.87 12.00
N LEU A 44 -11.63 -5.64 12.81
CA LEU A 44 -10.47 -5.13 13.54
C LEU A 44 -9.32 -4.73 12.61
N PHE A 45 -9.17 -5.39 11.45
CA PHE A 45 -8.18 -5.00 10.45
C PHE A 45 -8.53 -3.67 9.78
N THR A 46 -9.80 -3.45 9.47
CA THR A 46 -10.29 -2.17 8.94
C THR A 46 -10.10 -1.06 9.97
N GLN A 47 -10.53 -1.26 11.22
CA GLN A 47 -10.38 -0.28 12.29
C GLN A 47 -8.91 0.05 12.57
N PHE A 48 -8.03 -0.95 12.56
CA PHE A 48 -6.60 -0.74 12.74
C PHE A 48 -6.03 0.17 11.66
N ARG A 49 -6.36 -0.07 10.38
CA ARG A 49 -5.88 0.76 9.27
C ARG A 49 -6.46 2.18 9.32
N HIS A 50 -7.73 2.31 9.70
CA HIS A 50 -8.35 3.62 9.88
C HIS A 50 -7.69 4.43 11.00
N ARG A 51 -7.39 3.79 12.15
CA ARG A 51 -6.72 4.45 13.28
C ARG A 51 -5.26 4.80 12.99
N LEU A 52 -4.56 3.95 12.25
CA LEU A 52 -3.18 4.21 11.87
C LEU A 52 -3.08 5.35 10.84
N GLY A 53 -4.09 5.49 9.98
CA GLY A 53 -4.13 6.49 8.93
C GLY A 53 -3.12 6.22 7.82
N LYS A 54 -3.22 7.00 6.74
CA LYS A 54 -2.31 6.90 5.59
C LYS A 54 -0.87 7.18 6.02
N ASP A 55 -0.66 8.32 6.66
CA ASP A 55 0.67 8.79 7.08
C ASP A 55 1.33 7.82 8.07
N GLY A 56 0.54 7.23 8.98
CA GLY A 56 1.05 6.23 9.92
C GLY A 56 1.47 4.95 9.21
N CYS A 57 0.69 4.49 8.22
CA CYS A 57 1.08 3.33 7.40
C CYS A 57 2.39 3.60 6.66
N GLU A 58 2.51 4.76 6.04
CA GLU A 58 3.68 5.16 5.25
C GLU A 58 4.94 5.31 6.11
N LYS A 59 4.82 5.95 7.28
CA LYS A 59 5.92 6.06 8.25
C LYS A 59 6.41 4.69 8.70
N VAL A 60 5.49 3.81 9.10
CA VAL A 60 5.87 2.47 9.56
C VAL A 60 6.52 1.65 8.44
N PHE A 61 5.97 1.70 7.23
CA PHE A 61 6.54 1.00 6.08
C PHE A 61 7.95 1.52 5.76
N SER A 62 8.14 2.83 5.73
CA SER A 62 9.44 3.47 5.48
C SER A 62 10.49 3.08 6.53
N LEU A 63 10.10 3.00 7.80
CA LEU A 63 11.01 2.56 8.87
C LEU A 63 11.43 1.10 8.70
N LEU A 64 10.49 0.22 8.38
CA LEU A 64 10.80 -1.19 8.14
C LEU A 64 11.72 -1.37 6.92
N LEU A 65 11.46 -0.63 5.85
CA LEU A 65 12.29 -0.67 4.65
C LEU A 65 13.72 -0.18 4.93
N LYS A 66 13.86 0.92 5.68
CA LYS A 66 15.18 1.44 6.09
C LYS A 66 15.97 0.41 6.90
N GLN A 67 15.31 -0.32 7.81
CA GLN A 67 15.94 -1.40 8.58
C GLN A 67 16.41 -2.54 7.66
N LEU A 68 15.53 -3.01 6.77
CA LEU A 68 15.87 -4.10 5.83
C LEU A 68 17.04 -3.74 4.89
N LEU A 69 17.11 -2.48 4.44
CA LEU A 69 18.22 -1.97 3.64
C LEU A 69 19.52 -1.91 4.45
N LYS A 70 19.45 -1.40 5.69
CA LYS A 70 20.61 -1.33 6.59
C LYS A 70 21.18 -2.71 6.90
N ASP A 71 20.31 -3.69 7.11
CA ASP A 71 20.70 -5.06 7.46
C ASP A 71 21.11 -5.89 6.24
N GLY A 72 21.18 -5.30 5.04
CA GLY A 72 21.59 -5.97 3.80
C GLY A 72 20.66 -7.09 3.34
N THR A 73 19.48 -7.21 3.95
CA THR A 73 18.51 -8.29 3.69
C THR A 73 17.75 -8.07 2.38
N CYS A 74 17.70 -6.82 1.91
CA CYS A 74 17.10 -6.46 0.63
C CYS A 74 18.09 -5.59 -0.17
N LYS A 75 18.35 -5.96 -1.42
CA LYS A 75 18.94 -5.02 -2.40
C LYS A 75 17.81 -4.11 -2.86
N GLY A 76 17.86 -2.83 -2.49
CA GLY A 76 16.91 -1.85 -3.00
C GLY A 76 17.14 -1.70 -4.50
N GLU A 77 16.29 -2.31 -5.32
CA GLU A 77 16.25 -2.01 -6.75
C GLU A 77 15.32 -0.81 -6.96
N VAL A 78 15.88 0.26 -7.53
CA VAL A 78 15.08 1.40 -7.99
C VAL A 78 14.34 0.94 -9.24
N VAL A 79 13.08 0.53 -9.07
CA VAL A 79 12.20 0.22 -10.20
C VAL A 79 11.61 1.54 -10.68
N ALA A 80 12.12 2.06 -11.80
CA ALA A 80 11.44 3.10 -12.55
C ALA A 80 10.18 2.47 -13.16
N VAL A 81 9.02 2.75 -12.56
CA VAL A 81 7.73 2.35 -13.13
C VAL A 81 7.31 3.46 -14.08
N ASP A 82 7.39 3.19 -15.38
CA ASP A 82 6.84 4.12 -16.37
C ASP A 82 5.32 4.22 -16.17
N SER A 83 4.86 5.42 -15.83
CA SER A 83 3.47 5.75 -15.51
C SER A 83 2.52 5.41 -16.65
N THR A 84 3.04 5.25 -17.87
CA THR A 84 2.29 4.89 -19.07
C THR A 84 1.55 3.55 -18.95
N ALA A 85 2.03 2.64 -18.10
CA ALA A 85 1.39 1.33 -17.87
C ALA A 85 0.30 1.36 -16.78
N VAL A 86 0.26 2.40 -15.94
CA VAL A 86 -0.85 2.61 -15.02
C VAL A 86 -1.94 3.30 -15.82
N LYS A 87 -3.10 2.66 -15.98
CA LYS A 87 -4.33 3.34 -16.43
C LYS A 87 -4.65 4.42 -15.39
N ALA A 88 -4.01 5.57 -15.49
CA ALA A 88 -4.51 6.79 -14.92
C ALA A 88 -5.95 6.93 -15.44
N TYR A 89 -6.84 7.48 -14.62
CA TYR A 89 -8.20 7.82 -15.00
C TYR A 89 -8.18 8.91 -16.10
N SER A 90 -7.69 8.55 -17.29
CA SER A 90 -7.81 9.33 -18.49
C SER A 90 -9.22 9.09 -18.99
N GLN A 91 -10.07 10.10 -18.84
CA GLN A 91 -11.34 10.16 -19.57
C GLN A 91 -11.11 10.56 -21.03
N ARG A 92 -9.88 10.47 -21.54
CA ARG A 92 -9.58 10.73 -22.93
C ARG A 92 -9.91 9.53 -23.81
N SER A 93 -10.36 9.84 -25.02
CA SER A 93 -10.54 8.86 -26.08
C SER A 93 -9.20 8.18 -26.41
N LEU A 94 -9.25 6.95 -26.93
CA LEU A 94 -8.07 6.14 -27.27
C LEU A 94 -7.11 6.83 -28.26
N ASP A 95 -7.66 7.71 -29.11
CA ASP A 95 -6.91 8.53 -30.06
C ASP A 95 -6.35 9.83 -29.43
N ASN A 96 -6.56 10.05 -28.12
CA ASN A 96 -6.10 11.20 -27.33
C ASN A 96 -6.59 12.57 -27.86
N LYS A 97 -7.58 12.60 -28.77
CA LYS A 97 -8.11 13.83 -29.37
C LYS A 97 -9.24 14.47 -28.57
N SER A 98 -9.88 13.73 -27.67
CA SER A 98 -11.01 14.21 -26.89
C SER A 98 -10.99 13.70 -25.45
N GLY A 99 -11.61 14.43 -24.53
CA GLY A 99 -11.74 14.09 -23.11
C GLY A 99 -10.95 14.99 -22.15
N LYS A 100 -11.39 15.05 -20.89
CA LYS A 100 -10.84 15.98 -19.89
C LYS A 100 -9.57 15.40 -19.25
N ALA A 101 -8.50 16.20 -19.23
CA ALA A 101 -7.37 15.98 -18.33
C ALA A 101 -7.54 16.88 -17.11
N THR A 102 -7.61 16.29 -15.93
CA THR A 102 -7.70 17.03 -14.65
C THR A 102 -6.32 17.16 -14.00
N VAL A 103 -5.27 17.26 -14.80
CA VAL A 103 -3.91 17.48 -14.31
C VAL A 103 -3.44 18.79 -14.92
N LYS A 104 -3.37 19.84 -14.09
CA LYS A 104 -2.69 21.07 -14.48
C LYS A 104 -1.22 20.72 -14.73
N PRO A 105 -0.64 21.08 -15.88
CA PRO A 105 0.75 20.80 -16.15
C PRO A 105 1.65 21.66 -15.25
N ALA A 106 2.76 21.09 -14.80
CA ALA A 106 3.68 21.71 -13.85
C ALA A 106 4.31 23.04 -14.33
N TRP A 107 4.23 23.36 -15.62
CA TRP A 107 4.68 24.64 -16.16
C TRP A 107 3.71 25.79 -15.88
N GLU A 108 2.44 25.49 -15.56
CA GLU A 108 1.40 26.49 -15.24
C GLU A 108 1.54 26.98 -13.77
N GLU A 109 2.07 26.15 -12.86
CA GLU A 109 2.37 26.54 -11.47
C GLU A 109 3.61 27.45 -11.35
N ALA A 110 4.54 27.38 -12.31
CA ALA A 110 5.75 28.20 -12.32
C ALA A 110 5.50 29.66 -12.72
N GLU A 111 4.46 29.92 -13.53
CA GLU A 111 4.07 31.27 -13.93
C GLU A 111 3.26 31.99 -12.84
N GLU A 112 2.45 31.28 -12.05
CA GLU A 112 1.69 31.87 -10.92
C GLU A 112 2.57 32.22 -9.71
N ALA A 113 3.75 31.59 -9.55
CA ALA A 113 4.69 31.88 -8.46
C ALA A 113 5.64 33.05 -8.75
N SER A 114 5.52 33.69 -9.91
CA SER A 114 6.39 34.80 -10.36
C SER A 114 5.69 36.17 -10.36
N PHE A 115 4.56 36.32 -9.66
CA PHE A 115 3.89 37.59 -9.41
C PHE A 115 3.75 37.89 -7.92
#